data_AF-A0A7C5WUY4-F1
#
_entry.id   AF-A0A7C5WUY4-F1
#
_cell.length_a   1.000
_cell.length_b   1.000
_cell.length_c   1.000
_cell.angle_alpha   90.00
_cell.angle_beta   90.00
_cell.angle_gamma   90.00
#
_symmetry.space_group_name_H-M   'P 1'
#
loop_
_entity.id
_entity.type
_entity.pdbx_description
1 polymer ?
#
loop_
_entity_poly.entity_id
_entity_poly.type
_entity_poly.pdbx_seq_one_letter_code
_entity_poly.pdbx_strand_id
1 'polypeptide(L)'
;MKEIYEKLGLFYLGKDTDKSTMEATEALTLLKNKNFTTHAAIIGMTGSGKTGLGVGIIEEAAIDNIPSIIIDPKGDMGDLCLADPTFSPENFAPWVEDEARAKETDVNAYAAKISTMWKEGIESWGQDASRVEKFQQVKKTIYTPGSSAGVAVNILSSLETPPSEVMEDSDTFTSYLKSTTVSLLSLVGIVADPLDSKEYILLAQIITKAWFAGEDLGIESIIGKIINPSFKKIGVLPLDDFYGKDERFKLATKFNSLLASPSFSL
;
A
#
# COMPACT_ATOMS: atom_id res chain seq x y z
N MET A 1 -30.53 10.34 -15.70
CA MET A 1 -29.22 10.79 -15.18
C MET A 1 -28.17 9.68 -15.16
N LYS A 2 -28.50 8.46 -14.71
CA LYS A 2 -27.59 7.30 -14.64
C LYS A 2 -26.79 7.03 -15.94
N GLU A 3 -27.42 7.19 -17.11
CA GLU A 3 -26.78 6.97 -18.41
C GLU A 3 -25.65 7.97 -18.79
N ILE A 4 -25.56 9.13 -18.11
CA ILE A 4 -24.60 10.17 -18.50
C ILE A 4 -23.19 9.84 -17.96
N TYR A 5 -23.11 9.27 -16.76
CA TYR A 5 -21.84 9.05 -16.06
C TYR A 5 -21.38 7.58 -16.04
N GLU A 6 -22.25 6.60 -16.33
CA GLU A 6 -21.86 5.18 -16.53
C GLU A 6 -21.19 4.95 -17.89
N LYS A 7 -20.27 5.85 -18.29
CA LYS A 7 -19.49 5.76 -19.52
C LYS A 7 -18.05 5.41 -19.15
N LEU A 8 -17.52 4.38 -19.80
CA LEU A 8 -16.14 3.94 -19.58
C LEU A 8 -15.16 5.13 -19.69
N GLY A 9 -14.34 5.31 -18.66
CA GLY A 9 -13.33 6.35 -18.59
C GLY A 9 -13.82 7.72 -18.13
N LEU A 10 -15.02 7.79 -17.56
CA LEU A 10 -15.55 8.96 -16.86
C LEU A 10 -15.85 8.59 -15.41
N PHE A 11 -15.11 9.21 -14.49
CA PHE A 11 -15.31 9.08 -13.05
C PHE A 11 -16.38 10.06 -12.59
N TYR A 12 -17.37 9.55 -11.85
CA TYR A 12 -18.38 10.33 -11.16
C TYR A 12 -17.89 10.76 -9.78
N LEU A 13 -17.68 12.06 -9.56
CA LEU A 13 -17.19 12.60 -8.28
C LEU A 13 -18.24 13.40 -7.51
N GLY A 14 -19.52 13.23 -7.84
CA GLY A 14 -20.63 13.93 -7.20
C GLY A 14 -21.22 15.03 -8.08
N LYS A 15 -21.58 16.15 -7.46
CA LYS A 15 -22.33 17.24 -8.06
C LYS A 15 -21.58 18.56 -7.85
N ASP A 16 -21.67 19.45 -8.84
CA ASP A 16 -21.11 20.80 -8.73
C ASP A 16 -21.83 21.57 -7.63
N THR A 17 -21.11 22.46 -6.96
CA THR A 17 -21.67 23.32 -5.89
C THR A 17 -21.92 24.74 -6.38
N ASP A 18 -23.03 25.32 -5.94
CA ASP A 18 -23.27 26.75 -6.15
C ASP A 18 -22.27 27.55 -5.32
N LYS A 19 -21.57 28.50 -5.94
CA LYS A 19 -20.49 29.24 -5.27
C LYS A 19 -20.98 30.20 -4.19
N SER A 20 -22.26 30.58 -4.21
CA SER A 20 -22.86 31.52 -3.26
C SER A 20 -23.49 30.81 -2.07
N THR A 21 -24.25 29.74 -2.31
CA THR A 21 -24.94 28.98 -1.25
C THR A 21 -24.09 27.83 -0.71
N MET A 22 -23.07 27.39 -1.46
CA MET A 22 -22.28 26.18 -1.20
C MET A 22 -23.12 24.89 -1.21
N GLU A 23 -24.35 24.94 -1.73
CA GLU A 23 -25.23 23.78 -1.87
C GLU A 23 -24.94 23.03 -3.18
N ALA A 24 -25.18 21.71 -3.18
CA ALA A 24 -25.05 20.89 -4.37
C ALA A 24 -26.12 21.26 -5.41
N THR A 25 -25.70 21.41 -6.66
CA THR A 25 -26.57 21.61 -7.82
C THR A 25 -26.90 20.27 -8.49
N GLU A 26 -27.78 20.24 -9.50
CA GLU A 26 -28.01 19.00 -10.27
C GLU A 26 -26.95 18.72 -11.34
N ALA A 27 -25.98 19.61 -11.55
CA ALA A 27 -24.89 19.39 -12.49
C ALA A 27 -23.89 18.38 -11.90
N LEU A 28 -23.52 17.35 -12.68
CA LEU A 28 -22.60 16.31 -12.23
C LEU A 28 -21.15 16.75 -12.42
N THR A 29 -20.32 16.47 -11.40
CA THR A 29 -18.87 16.63 -11.49
C THR A 29 -18.27 15.34 -12.06
N LEU A 30 -17.86 15.38 -13.33
CA LEU A 30 -17.28 14.24 -14.05
C LEU A 30 -15.83 14.51 -14.42
N LEU A 31 -14.92 13.57 -14.10
CA LEU A 31 -13.52 13.63 -14.51
C LEU A 31 -13.18 12.50 -15.48
N LYS A 32 -12.34 12.79 -16.47
CA LYS A 32 -11.84 11.74 -17.37
C LYS A 32 -10.74 10.96 -16.65
N ASN A 33 -10.82 9.63 -16.64
CA ASN A 33 -9.83 8.78 -15.97
C ASN A 33 -8.40 9.01 -16.50
N LYS A 34 -8.25 9.35 -17.78
CA LYS A 34 -6.96 9.68 -18.42
C LYS A 34 -6.26 10.89 -17.80
N ASN A 35 -6.97 11.72 -17.03
CA ASN A 35 -6.35 12.83 -16.32
C ASN A 35 -5.49 12.32 -15.14
N PHE A 36 -5.73 11.10 -14.66
CA PHE A 36 -4.96 10.50 -13.56
C PHE A 36 -3.65 9.83 -14.05
N THR A 37 -3.34 9.84 -15.35
CA THR A 37 -2.06 9.29 -15.88
C THR A 37 -0.86 10.20 -15.63
N THR A 38 -1.07 11.44 -15.21
CA THR A 38 -0.01 12.45 -14.99
C THR A 38 0.17 12.82 -13.52
N HIS A 39 -0.28 11.95 -12.61
CA HIS A 39 -0.35 12.15 -11.15
C HIS A 39 -1.47 13.10 -10.70
N ALA A 40 -1.95 12.89 -9.48
CA ALA A 40 -2.93 13.75 -8.82
C ALA A 40 -2.53 13.98 -7.36
N ALA A 41 -2.91 15.13 -6.81
CA ALA A 41 -2.69 15.46 -5.40
C ALA A 41 -3.99 15.98 -4.78
N ILE A 42 -4.37 15.42 -3.63
CA ILE A 42 -5.53 15.86 -2.84
C ILE A 42 -4.99 16.59 -1.61
N ILE A 43 -5.25 17.90 -1.52
CA ILE A 43 -4.72 18.76 -0.46
C ILE A 43 -5.88 19.39 0.31
N GLY A 44 -5.78 19.42 1.63
CA GLY A 44 -6.82 19.96 2.52
C GLY A 44 -6.54 19.68 3.99
N MET A 45 -7.22 20.39 4.89
CA MET A 45 -7.10 20.20 6.35
C MET A 45 -7.82 18.92 6.82
N THR A 46 -7.56 18.45 8.05
CA THR A 46 -8.32 17.33 8.63
C THR A 46 -9.81 17.65 8.65
N GLY A 47 -10.66 16.67 8.31
CA GLY A 47 -12.11 16.88 8.20
C GLY A 47 -12.58 17.53 6.91
N SER A 48 -11.68 17.96 6.00
CA SER A 48 -12.07 18.61 4.74
C SER A 48 -12.55 17.64 3.63
N GLY A 49 -12.78 16.37 3.95
CA GLY A 49 -13.23 15.36 2.97
C GLY A 49 -12.13 14.75 2.09
N LYS A 50 -10.84 14.93 2.38
CA LYS A 50 -9.74 14.35 1.56
C LYS A 50 -9.87 12.83 1.38
N THR A 51 -10.09 12.11 2.47
CA THR A 51 -10.25 10.65 2.45
C THR A 51 -11.49 10.26 1.66
N GLY A 52 -12.61 10.95 1.86
CA GLY A 52 -13.86 10.70 1.11
C GLY A 52 -13.69 10.89 -0.40
N LEU A 53 -13.01 11.97 -0.83
CA LEU A 53 -12.68 12.16 -2.25
C LEU A 53 -11.76 11.06 -2.79
N GLY A 54 -10.76 10.65 -2.01
CA GLY A 54 -9.87 9.55 -2.38
C GLY A 54 -10.62 8.22 -2.55
N VAL A 55 -11.49 7.89 -1.59
CA VAL A 55 -12.39 6.72 -1.64
C VAL A 55 -13.25 6.77 -2.90
N GLY A 56 -13.92 7.90 -3.18
CA GLY A 56 -14.72 8.04 -4.39
C GLY A 56 -13.91 7.79 -5.67
N ILE A 57 -12.70 8.34 -5.78
CA ILE A 57 -11.82 8.08 -6.94
C ILE A 57 -11.45 6.60 -7.06
N ILE A 58 -11.16 5.92 -5.94
CA ILE A 58 -10.82 4.50 -5.92
C ILE A 58 -12.03 3.65 -6.32
N GLU A 59 -13.23 3.97 -5.84
CA GLU A 59 -14.47 3.31 -6.20
C GLU A 59 -14.74 3.44 -7.71
N GLU A 60 -14.60 4.65 -8.27
CA GLU A 60 -14.75 4.87 -9.71
C GLU A 60 -13.72 4.09 -10.53
N ALA A 61 -12.46 4.08 -10.10
CA ALA A 61 -11.40 3.30 -10.75
C ALA A 61 -11.71 1.80 -10.72
N ALA A 62 -12.17 1.29 -9.57
CA ALA A 62 -12.55 -0.12 -9.40
C ALA A 62 -13.72 -0.51 -10.34
N ILE A 63 -14.75 0.33 -10.43
CA ILE A 63 -15.92 0.12 -11.29
C ILE A 63 -15.56 0.13 -12.78
N ASP A 64 -14.56 0.92 -13.17
CA ASP A 64 -13.99 0.98 -14.52
C ASP A 64 -12.95 -0.12 -14.82
N ASN A 65 -12.75 -1.08 -13.91
CA ASN A 65 -11.75 -2.15 -14.00
C ASN A 65 -10.31 -1.64 -14.10
N ILE A 66 -10.00 -0.54 -13.42
CA ILE A 66 -8.64 0.00 -13.31
C ILE A 66 -7.99 -0.55 -12.04
N PRO A 67 -6.88 -1.31 -12.15
CA PRO A 67 -6.22 -1.87 -10.98
C PRO A 67 -5.66 -0.76 -10.10
N SER A 68 -5.93 -0.85 -8.80
CA SER A 68 -5.51 0.13 -7.80
C SER A 68 -4.71 -0.55 -6.69
N ILE A 69 -3.54 0.00 -6.36
CA ILE A 69 -2.75 -0.38 -5.19
C ILE A 69 -2.83 0.79 -4.21
N ILE A 70 -3.29 0.51 -2.99
CA ILE A 70 -3.52 1.52 -1.96
C ILE A 70 -2.55 1.27 -0.81
N ILE A 71 -1.71 2.27 -0.51
CA ILE A 71 -0.85 2.25 0.67
C ILE A 71 -1.60 2.99 1.77
N ASP A 72 -2.06 2.25 2.75
CA ASP A 72 -2.92 2.77 3.81
C ASP A 72 -2.24 2.71 5.18
N PRO A 73 -1.54 3.78 5.60
CA PRO A 73 -0.94 3.85 6.93
C PRO A 73 -1.95 4.05 8.06
N LYS A 74 -3.21 4.40 7.75
CA LYS A 74 -4.26 4.65 8.75
C LYS A 74 -5.10 3.41 9.05
N GLY A 75 -5.21 2.50 8.08
CA GLY A 75 -6.00 1.28 8.18
C GLY A 75 -7.49 1.48 7.93
N ASP A 76 -7.91 2.61 7.36
CA ASP A 76 -9.32 2.93 7.08
C ASP A 76 -9.78 2.48 5.67
N MET A 77 -8.87 2.09 4.78
CA MET A 77 -9.22 1.63 3.43
C MET A 77 -9.79 0.21 3.40
N GLY A 78 -9.70 -0.53 4.50
CA GLY A 78 -10.38 -1.81 4.68
C GLY A 78 -11.91 -1.69 4.53
N ASP A 79 -12.47 -0.51 4.85
CA ASP A 79 -13.90 -0.22 4.77
C ASP A 79 -14.48 -0.35 3.35
N LEU A 80 -13.62 -0.23 2.32
CA LEU A 80 -14.00 -0.49 0.91
C LEU A 80 -14.52 -1.93 0.69
N CYS A 81 -14.22 -2.85 1.61
CA CYS A 81 -14.70 -4.23 1.56
C CYS A 81 -16.11 -4.41 2.16
N LEU A 82 -16.69 -3.38 2.78
CA LEU A 82 -17.95 -3.45 3.52
C LEU A 82 -19.19 -3.08 2.68
N ALA A 83 -19.09 -3.11 1.35
CA ALA A 83 -20.21 -2.81 0.46
C ALA A 83 -21.25 -3.95 0.44
N ASP A 84 -22.50 -3.63 0.80
CA ASP A 84 -23.65 -4.54 0.71
C ASP A 84 -24.76 -3.93 -0.18
N PRO A 85 -24.97 -4.47 -1.39
CA PRO A 85 -26.01 -3.97 -2.29
C PRO A 85 -27.43 -4.29 -1.85
N THR A 86 -27.61 -5.23 -0.91
CA THR A 86 -28.95 -5.59 -0.41
C THR A 86 -29.48 -4.59 0.61
N PHE A 87 -28.56 -3.84 1.25
CA PHE A 87 -28.87 -2.98 2.39
C PHE A 87 -29.67 -3.72 3.48
N SER A 88 -29.39 -5.01 3.71
CA SER A 88 -30.11 -5.77 4.73
C SER A 88 -29.66 -5.33 6.13
N PRO A 89 -30.60 -5.00 7.04
CA PRO A 89 -30.27 -4.77 8.45
C PRO A 89 -29.46 -5.91 9.08
N GLU A 90 -29.70 -7.16 8.67
CA GLU A 90 -29.00 -8.32 9.23
C GLU A 90 -27.50 -8.30 8.92
N ASN A 91 -27.12 -7.85 7.71
CA ASN A 91 -25.71 -7.76 7.30
C ASN A 91 -24.99 -6.60 8.00
N PHE A 92 -25.72 -5.57 8.42
CA PHE A 92 -25.17 -4.43 9.15
C PHE A 92 -24.98 -4.72 10.65
N ALA A 93 -25.78 -5.62 11.22
CA ALA A 93 -25.81 -5.88 12.66
C ALA A 93 -24.42 -6.18 13.29
N PRO A 94 -23.54 -7.02 12.70
CA PRO A 94 -22.22 -7.28 13.27
C PRO A 94 -21.30 -6.05 13.33
N TRP A 95 -21.47 -5.11 12.38
CA TRP A 95 -20.60 -3.94 12.25
C TRP A 95 -21.01 -2.78 13.15
N VAL A 96 -22.27 -2.76 13.57
CA VAL A 96 -22.84 -1.68 14.37
C VAL A 96 -23.10 -2.07 15.84
N GLU A 97 -22.82 -3.32 16.22
CA GLU A 97 -23.13 -3.86 17.54
C GLU A 97 -22.51 -3.03 18.67
N ASP A 98 -21.22 -2.71 18.59
CA ASP A 98 -20.52 -1.93 19.60
C ASP A 98 -21.07 -0.51 19.72
N GLU A 99 -21.42 0.12 18.59
CA GLU A 99 -22.00 1.46 18.57
C GLU A 99 -23.43 1.46 19.14
N ALA A 100 -24.23 0.43 18.81
CA ALA A 100 -25.57 0.26 19.33
C ALA A 100 -25.56 0.10 20.86
N ARG A 101 -24.63 -0.72 21.38
CA ARG A 101 -24.42 -0.91 22.82
C ARG A 101 -23.99 0.38 23.51
N ALA A 102 -23.04 1.12 22.92
CA ALA A 102 -22.56 2.39 23.46
C ALA A 102 -23.68 3.46 23.52
N LYS A 103 -24.66 3.39 22.61
CA LYS A 103 -25.85 4.26 22.58
C LYS A 103 -27.02 3.73 23.39
N GLU A 104 -26.86 2.60 24.10
CA GLU A 104 -27.92 1.92 24.86
C GLU A 104 -29.17 1.61 24.00
N THR A 105 -28.94 1.24 22.73
CA THR A 105 -29.98 0.90 21.76
C THR A 105 -29.94 -0.58 21.37
N ASP A 106 -31.09 -1.13 20.96
CA ASP A 106 -31.16 -2.48 20.40
C ASP A 106 -30.39 -2.58 19.09
N VAL A 107 -29.57 -3.63 18.95
CA VAL A 107 -28.66 -3.82 17.80
C VAL A 107 -29.43 -3.93 16.49
N ASN A 108 -30.55 -4.66 16.47
CA ASN A 108 -31.33 -4.86 15.24
C ASN A 108 -32.03 -3.56 14.82
N ALA A 109 -32.60 -2.83 15.79
CA ALA A 109 -33.20 -1.53 15.54
C ALA A 109 -32.16 -0.52 15.03
N TYR A 110 -30.95 -0.53 15.59
CA TYR A 110 -29.87 0.34 15.15
C TYR A 110 -29.36 -0.04 13.75
N ALA A 111 -29.18 -1.33 13.46
CA ALA A 111 -28.79 -1.81 12.14
C ALA A 111 -29.84 -1.47 11.06
N ALA A 112 -31.13 -1.58 11.37
CA ALA A 112 -32.21 -1.17 10.48
C ALA A 112 -32.17 0.34 10.16
N LYS A 113 -31.86 1.16 11.17
CA LYS A 113 -31.68 2.60 10.99
C LYS A 113 -30.48 2.90 10.08
N ILE A 114 -29.33 2.28 10.33
CA ILE A 114 -28.09 2.55 9.57
C ILE A 114 -28.20 2.06 8.13
N SER A 115 -28.71 0.85 7.90
CA SER A 115 -28.95 0.32 6.54
C SER A 115 -29.88 1.22 5.73
N THR A 116 -30.97 1.72 6.33
CA THR A 116 -31.88 2.67 5.68
C THR A 116 -31.18 3.99 5.35
N MET A 117 -30.44 4.56 6.30
CA MET A 117 -29.67 5.79 6.11
C MET A 117 -28.66 5.68 4.96
N TRP A 118 -27.95 4.55 4.87
CA TRP A 118 -26.98 4.30 3.80
C TRP A 118 -27.66 4.18 2.43
N LYS A 119 -28.75 3.42 2.36
CA LYS A 119 -29.53 3.26 1.13
C LYS A 119 -30.05 4.61 0.62
N GLU A 120 -30.74 5.36 1.47
CA GLU A 120 -31.29 6.68 1.12
C GLU A 120 -30.18 7.67 0.74
N GLY A 121 -29.05 7.63 1.47
CA GLY A 121 -27.87 8.43 1.17
C GLY A 121 -27.35 8.16 -0.25
N ILE A 122 -27.09 6.90 -0.59
CA ILE A 122 -26.57 6.51 -1.93
C ILE A 122 -27.59 6.85 -3.03
N GLU A 123 -28.87 6.54 -2.82
CA GLU A 123 -29.95 6.81 -3.76
C GLU A 123 -30.16 8.32 -4.01
N SER A 124 -29.94 9.17 -3.01
CA SER A 124 -30.03 10.62 -3.15
C SER A 124 -28.99 11.21 -4.12
N TRP A 125 -27.87 10.51 -4.33
CA TRP A 125 -26.85 10.85 -5.33
C TRP A 125 -27.08 10.17 -6.68
N GLY A 126 -28.26 9.56 -6.88
CA GLY A 126 -28.65 8.92 -8.13
C GLY A 126 -27.90 7.62 -8.41
N GLN A 127 -27.30 7.02 -7.38
CA GLN A 127 -26.67 5.71 -7.43
C GLN A 127 -27.65 4.68 -6.87
N ASP A 128 -27.81 3.53 -7.52
CA ASP A 128 -28.73 2.49 -7.05
C ASP A 128 -27.99 1.24 -6.58
N ALA A 129 -28.73 0.30 -6.01
CA ALA A 129 -28.20 -0.97 -5.52
C ALA A 129 -27.36 -1.73 -6.57
N SER A 130 -27.72 -1.65 -7.86
CA SER A 130 -26.96 -2.33 -8.92
C SER A 130 -25.55 -1.75 -9.10
N ARG A 131 -25.35 -0.46 -8.79
CA ARG A 131 -24.03 0.17 -8.82
C ARG A 131 -23.19 -0.27 -7.62
N VAL A 132 -23.79 -0.35 -6.45
CA VAL A 132 -23.15 -0.90 -5.24
C VAL A 132 -22.76 -2.35 -5.48
N GLU A 133 -23.61 -3.13 -6.14
CA GLU A 133 -23.33 -4.52 -6.52
C GLU A 133 -22.12 -4.60 -7.47
N LYS A 134 -22.09 -3.75 -8.50
CA LYS A 134 -20.96 -3.66 -9.43
C LYS A 134 -19.64 -3.37 -8.69
N PHE A 135 -19.64 -2.45 -7.73
CA PHE A 135 -18.47 -2.18 -6.90
C PHE A 135 -18.13 -3.35 -5.98
N GLN A 136 -19.12 -3.96 -5.31
CA GLN A 136 -18.92 -5.11 -4.42
C GLN A 136 -18.24 -6.26 -5.15
N GLN A 137 -18.65 -6.57 -6.38
CA GLN A 137 -18.10 -7.64 -7.21
C GLN A 137 -16.63 -7.44 -7.61
N VAL A 138 -16.09 -6.22 -7.52
CA VAL A 138 -14.66 -5.99 -7.76
C VAL A 138 -13.84 -6.71 -6.68
N LYS A 139 -12.90 -7.55 -7.12
CA LYS A 139 -11.99 -8.27 -6.21
C LYS A 139 -11.13 -7.29 -5.43
N LYS A 140 -11.24 -7.36 -4.10
CA LYS A 140 -10.43 -6.59 -3.15
C LYS A 140 -9.56 -7.56 -2.36
N THR A 141 -8.33 -7.19 -2.04
CA THR A 141 -7.42 -8.02 -1.27
C THR A 141 -6.65 -7.13 -0.31
N ILE A 142 -6.78 -7.40 0.99
CA ILE A 142 -6.08 -6.66 2.03
C ILE A 142 -4.75 -7.38 2.29
N TYR A 143 -3.66 -6.66 2.08
CA TYR A 143 -2.32 -7.13 2.34
C TYR A 143 -1.82 -6.52 3.66
N THR A 144 -1.40 -7.38 4.60
CA THR A 144 -1.02 -6.95 5.95
C THR A 144 0.43 -7.32 6.26
N PRO A 145 1.38 -6.39 6.13
CA PRO A 145 2.75 -6.62 6.57
C PRO A 145 2.81 -6.80 8.09
N GLY A 146 3.43 -7.89 8.56
CA GLY A 146 3.59 -8.17 10.01
C GLY A 146 2.30 -8.52 10.75
N SER A 147 1.22 -8.88 10.04
CA SER A 147 -0.05 -9.33 10.62
C SER A 147 -0.69 -10.38 9.73
N SER A 148 -1.42 -11.31 10.36
CA SER A 148 -2.19 -12.37 9.69
C SER A 148 -3.67 -12.03 9.51
N ALA A 149 -4.07 -10.78 9.78
CA ALA A 149 -5.46 -10.33 9.63
C ALA A 149 -5.93 -10.30 8.15
N GLY A 150 -5.00 -10.13 7.21
CA GLY A 150 -5.24 -10.23 5.77
C GLY A 150 -4.26 -11.22 5.11
N VAL A 151 -3.95 -10.99 3.83
CA VAL A 151 -2.87 -11.70 3.15
C VAL A 151 -1.55 -11.17 3.70
N ALA A 152 -0.87 -12.01 4.51
CA ALA A 152 0.41 -11.67 5.09
C ALA A 152 1.41 -11.31 3.98
N VAL A 153 2.04 -10.14 4.11
CA VAL A 153 3.16 -9.76 3.26
C VAL A 153 4.43 -10.04 4.03
N ASN A 154 5.23 -10.97 3.53
CA ASN A 154 6.56 -11.18 4.05
C ASN A 154 7.45 -10.02 3.57
N ILE A 155 7.76 -9.10 4.48
CA ILE A 155 8.65 -7.96 4.21
C ILE A 155 10.08 -8.45 3.94
N LEU A 156 10.43 -9.64 4.44
CA LEU A 156 11.76 -10.24 4.36
C LEU A 156 11.84 -11.32 3.25
N SER A 157 10.77 -11.61 2.50
CA SER A 157 10.80 -12.69 1.52
C SER A 157 11.70 -12.36 0.33
N SER A 158 12.62 -13.31 0.11
CA SER A 158 13.45 -13.58 -1.05
C SER A 158 14.11 -12.39 -1.73
N LEU A 159 15.38 -12.18 -1.40
CA LEU A 159 16.30 -11.42 -2.26
C LEU A 159 16.76 -12.34 -3.40
N GLU A 160 15.76 -12.90 -4.07
CA GLU A 160 15.88 -13.76 -5.23
C GLU A 160 16.69 -13.05 -6.31
N THR A 161 17.40 -13.86 -7.09
CA THR A 161 18.09 -13.35 -8.27
C THR A 161 17.05 -12.71 -9.19
N PRO A 162 17.22 -11.43 -9.59
CA PRO A 162 16.28 -10.77 -10.47
C PRO A 162 16.14 -11.50 -11.80
N PRO A 163 14.99 -11.38 -12.50
CA PRO A 163 14.82 -11.92 -13.84
C PRO A 163 15.91 -11.44 -14.80
N SER A 164 16.17 -12.22 -15.86
CA SER A 164 17.19 -11.89 -16.88
C SER A 164 16.99 -10.50 -17.47
N GLU A 165 15.75 -10.07 -17.67
CA GLU A 165 15.40 -8.74 -18.19
C GLU A 165 15.91 -7.61 -17.30
N VAL A 166 15.95 -7.82 -15.99
CA VAL A 166 16.51 -6.86 -15.02
C VAL A 166 18.04 -6.97 -14.96
N MET A 167 18.58 -8.19 -15.01
CA MET A 167 20.02 -8.45 -14.89
C MET A 167 20.81 -7.98 -16.13
N GLU A 168 20.21 -8.06 -17.31
CA GLU A 168 20.86 -7.72 -18.59
C GLU A 168 20.81 -6.22 -18.91
N ASP A 169 19.84 -5.49 -18.36
CA ASP A 169 19.74 -4.03 -18.52
C ASP A 169 20.45 -3.29 -17.37
N SER A 170 21.56 -2.62 -17.69
CA SER A 170 22.43 -1.97 -16.70
C SER A 170 21.71 -0.91 -15.85
N ASP A 171 20.83 -0.12 -16.45
CA ASP A 171 20.14 0.98 -15.76
C ASP A 171 19.05 0.44 -14.82
N THR A 172 18.32 -0.58 -15.28
CA THR A 172 17.31 -1.29 -14.50
C THR A 172 17.97 -2.05 -13.36
N PHE A 173 19.06 -2.80 -13.61
CA PHE A 173 19.83 -3.49 -12.59
C PHE A 173 20.32 -2.52 -11.50
N THR A 174 20.93 -1.41 -11.91
CA THR A 174 21.48 -0.41 -10.96
C THR A 174 20.37 0.19 -10.11
N SER A 175 19.22 0.52 -10.72
CA SER A 175 18.07 1.07 -10.00
C SER A 175 17.46 0.05 -9.03
N TYR A 176 17.34 -1.22 -9.45
CA TYR A 176 16.84 -2.31 -8.64
C TYR A 176 17.76 -2.59 -7.44
N LEU A 177 19.07 -2.74 -7.68
CA LEU A 177 20.09 -2.93 -6.65
C LEU A 177 20.08 -1.78 -5.64
N LYS A 178 20.01 -0.53 -6.11
CA LYS A 178 19.95 0.65 -5.25
C LYS A 178 18.71 0.63 -4.36
N SER A 179 17.53 0.41 -4.95
CA SER A 179 16.27 0.35 -4.21
C SER A 179 16.31 -0.75 -3.14
N THR A 180 16.74 -1.95 -3.52
CA THR A 180 16.84 -3.10 -2.61
C THR A 180 17.83 -2.85 -1.46
N THR A 181 19.02 -2.33 -1.76
CA THR A 181 20.06 -2.07 -0.75
C THR A 181 19.62 -0.99 0.24
N VAL A 182 19.03 0.12 -0.25
CA VAL A 182 18.52 1.19 0.60
C VAL A 182 17.37 0.71 1.48
N SER A 183 16.42 -0.05 0.93
CA SER A 183 15.30 -0.61 1.70
C SER A 183 15.79 -1.52 2.83
N LEU A 184 16.74 -2.42 2.55
CA LEU A 184 17.33 -3.29 3.57
C LEU A 184 18.02 -2.52 4.69
N LEU A 185 18.78 -1.47 4.36
CA LEU A 185 19.44 -0.63 5.35
C LEU A 185 18.43 0.20 6.16
N SER A 186 17.36 0.66 5.53
CA SER A 186 16.28 1.37 6.20
C SER A 186 15.57 0.49 7.24
N LEU A 187 15.37 -0.81 6.95
CA LEU A 187 14.80 -1.77 7.91
C LEU A 187 15.61 -1.85 9.21
N VAL A 188 16.93 -1.73 9.13
CA VAL A 188 17.83 -1.72 10.31
C VAL A 188 18.12 -0.31 10.86
N GLY A 189 17.33 0.68 10.44
CA GLY A 189 17.40 2.06 10.91
C GLY A 189 18.61 2.84 10.38
N ILE A 190 19.12 2.49 9.21
CA ILE A 190 20.25 3.16 8.55
C ILE A 190 19.73 3.91 7.32
N VAL A 191 19.83 5.23 7.35
CA VAL A 191 19.59 6.08 6.17
C VAL A 191 20.92 6.19 5.42
N ALA A 192 21.06 5.43 4.33
CA ALA A 192 22.30 5.33 3.60
C ALA A 192 22.30 6.19 2.32
N ASP A 193 23.40 6.90 2.11
CA ASP A 193 23.76 7.53 0.84
C ASP A 193 24.49 6.50 -0.06
N PRO A 194 23.98 6.22 -1.28
CA PRO A 194 24.62 5.32 -2.23
C PRO A 194 26.08 5.63 -2.58
N LEU A 195 26.52 6.88 -2.44
CA LEU A 195 27.86 7.32 -2.81
C LEU A 195 28.86 7.20 -1.66
N ASP A 196 28.43 7.48 -0.44
CA ASP A 196 29.35 7.68 0.69
C ASP A 196 29.19 6.64 1.82
N SER A 197 28.05 5.98 1.93
CA SER A 197 27.77 5.08 3.05
C SER A 197 28.48 3.73 2.89
N LYS A 198 29.40 3.42 3.82
CA LYS A 198 30.17 2.17 3.81
C LYS A 198 29.27 0.93 3.88
N GLU A 199 28.18 1.02 4.65
CA GLU A 199 27.15 -0.01 4.78
C GLU A 199 26.50 -0.32 3.43
N TYR A 200 26.15 0.73 2.68
CA TYR A 200 25.57 0.59 1.33
C TYR A 200 26.57 -0.05 0.38
N ILE A 201 27.79 0.46 0.33
CA ILE A 201 28.81 -0.03 -0.62
C ILE A 201 29.13 -1.51 -0.36
N LEU A 202 29.27 -1.90 0.91
CA LEU A 202 29.47 -3.31 1.27
C LEU A 202 28.28 -4.17 0.84
N LEU A 203 27.06 -3.78 1.23
CA LEU A 203 25.86 -4.59 1.01
C LEU A 203 25.52 -4.69 -0.48
N ALA A 204 25.63 -3.60 -1.23
CA ALA A 204 25.44 -3.59 -2.67
C ALA A 204 26.44 -4.52 -3.36
N GLN A 205 27.71 -4.56 -2.94
CA GLN A 205 28.70 -5.46 -3.52
C GLN A 205 28.44 -6.94 -3.18
N ILE A 206 27.93 -7.23 -1.97
CA ILE A 206 27.49 -8.59 -1.59
C ILE A 206 26.32 -9.05 -2.47
N ILE A 207 25.29 -8.22 -2.59
CA ILE A 207 24.08 -8.51 -3.38
C ILE A 207 24.44 -8.71 -4.85
N THR A 208 25.20 -7.78 -5.42
CA THR A 208 25.67 -7.83 -6.81
C THR A 208 26.38 -9.16 -7.10
N LYS A 209 27.33 -9.56 -6.25
CA LYS A 209 28.08 -10.81 -6.46
C LYS A 209 27.21 -12.06 -6.35
N ALA A 210 26.25 -12.07 -5.44
CA ALA A 210 25.33 -13.20 -5.28
C ALA A 210 24.43 -13.34 -6.51
N TRP A 211 23.78 -12.25 -6.94
CA TRP A 211 22.89 -12.28 -8.10
C TRP A 211 23.62 -12.62 -9.40
N PHE A 212 24.84 -12.10 -9.64
CA PHE A 212 25.65 -12.51 -10.79
C PHE A 212 26.13 -13.97 -10.73
N ALA A 213 26.12 -14.60 -9.55
CA ALA A 213 26.39 -16.02 -9.39
C ALA A 213 25.13 -16.89 -9.48
N GLY A 214 23.94 -16.30 -9.70
CA GLY A 214 22.65 -16.99 -9.62
C GLY A 214 22.32 -17.48 -8.21
N GLU A 215 22.86 -16.83 -7.19
CA GLU A 215 22.64 -17.15 -5.78
C GLU A 215 21.55 -16.25 -5.20
N ASP A 216 20.43 -16.86 -4.83
CA ASP A 216 19.36 -16.20 -4.07
C ASP A 216 19.84 -15.88 -2.65
N LEU A 217 19.45 -14.71 -2.15
CA LEU A 217 19.84 -14.25 -0.83
C LEU A 217 18.67 -14.31 0.16
N GLY A 218 19.03 -14.57 1.41
CA GLY A 218 18.17 -14.44 2.59
C GLY A 218 18.89 -13.60 3.65
N ILE A 219 18.17 -13.20 4.69
CA ILE A 219 18.75 -12.39 5.77
C ILE A 219 19.90 -13.12 6.46
N GLU A 220 19.78 -14.42 6.70
CA GLU A 220 20.85 -15.24 7.28
C GLU A 220 22.11 -15.26 6.41
N SER A 221 21.95 -15.42 5.08
CA SER A 221 23.08 -15.45 4.16
C SER A 221 23.73 -14.07 4.02
N ILE A 222 22.95 -12.98 4.09
CA ILE A 222 23.48 -11.61 4.19
C ILE A 222 24.32 -11.44 5.46
N ILE A 223 23.80 -11.81 6.63
CA ILE A 223 24.53 -11.69 7.91
C ILE A 223 25.87 -12.41 7.81
N GLY A 224 25.87 -13.64 7.29
CA GLY A 224 27.09 -14.42 7.06
C GLY A 224 28.06 -13.73 6.10
N LYS A 225 27.55 -13.21 4.96
CA LYS A 225 28.36 -12.53 3.94
C LYS A 225 28.85 -11.15 4.38
N ILE A 226 28.21 -10.46 5.32
CA ILE A 226 28.72 -9.21 5.94
C ILE A 226 29.92 -9.53 6.84
N ILE A 227 29.79 -10.56 7.68
CA ILE A 227 30.85 -10.98 8.62
C ILE A 227 32.05 -11.54 7.84
N ASN A 228 31.79 -12.36 6.80
CA ASN A 228 32.80 -12.99 5.97
C ASN A 228 32.54 -12.77 4.47
N PRO A 229 32.81 -11.58 3.91
CA PRO A 229 32.62 -11.30 2.50
C PRO A 229 33.56 -12.16 1.64
N SER A 230 33.07 -12.60 0.47
CA SER A 230 33.84 -13.37 -0.51
C SER A 230 34.92 -12.57 -1.25
N PHE A 231 35.10 -11.29 -0.89
CA PHE A 231 36.02 -10.36 -1.51
C PHE A 231 36.90 -9.68 -0.47
N LYS A 232 38.11 -9.30 -0.89
CA LYS A 232 39.13 -8.69 0.00
C LYS A 232 39.30 -7.18 -0.20
N LYS A 233 38.59 -6.57 -1.15
CA LYS A 233 38.71 -5.16 -1.53
C LYS A 233 37.36 -4.53 -1.88
N ILE A 234 37.26 -3.24 -1.62
CA ILE A 234 36.21 -2.32 -2.11
C ILE A 234 36.92 -1.26 -2.96
N GLY A 235 36.61 -1.21 -4.26
CA GLY A 235 37.40 -0.42 -5.21
C GLY A 235 38.88 -0.80 -5.11
N VAL A 236 39.74 0.17 -4.84
CA VAL A 236 41.19 -0.03 -4.70
C VAL A 236 41.63 -0.38 -3.27
N LEU A 237 40.78 -0.13 -2.27
CA LEU A 237 41.13 -0.25 -0.85
C LEU A 237 40.95 -1.69 -0.34
N PRO A 238 41.84 -2.20 0.53
CA PRO A 238 41.58 -3.40 1.31
C PRO A 238 40.29 -3.26 2.11
N LEU A 239 39.49 -4.34 2.15
CA LEU A 239 38.19 -4.32 2.82
C LEU A 239 38.32 -3.95 4.30
N ASP A 240 39.32 -4.50 4.99
CA ASP A 240 39.49 -4.26 6.43
C ASP A 240 39.92 -2.81 6.75
N ASP A 241 40.53 -2.10 5.79
CA ASP A 241 40.85 -0.67 5.91
C ASP A 241 39.63 0.21 5.61
N PHE A 242 38.81 -0.20 4.63
CA PHE A 242 37.60 0.52 4.25
C PHE A 242 36.51 0.38 5.31
N TYR A 243 36.21 -0.86 5.71
CA TYR A 243 35.16 -1.20 6.67
C TYR A 243 35.57 -2.41 7.51
N GLY A 244 36.09 -2.11 8.70
CA GLY A 244 36.78 -3.07 9.56
C GLY A 244 35.87 -4.16 10.08
N LYS A 245 36.46 -5.26 10.56
CA LYS A 245 35.73 -6.43 11.07
C LYS A 245 34.72 -6.08 12.17
N ASP A 246 35.08 -5.19 13.09
CA ASP A 246 34.20 -4.78 14.19
C ASP A 246 33.01 -3.96 13.69
N GLU A 247 33.20 -3.10 12.69
CA GLU A 247 32.11 -2.34 12.06
C GLU A 247 31.17 -3.26 11.28
N ARG A 248 31.72 -4.20 10.50
CA ARG A 248 30.96 -5.24 9.81
C ARG A 248 30.15 -6.09 10.79
N PHE A 249 30.72 -6.45 11.94
CA PHE A 249 30.01 -7.19 12.98
C PHE A 249 28.86 -6.38 13.59
N LYS A 250 29.03 -5.07 13.79
CA LYS A 250 27.93 -4.18 14.24
C LYS A 250 26.79 -4.13 13.23
N LEU A 251 27.10 -4.04 11.93
CA LEU A 251 26.09 -4.08 10.87
C LEU A 251 25.35 -5.42 10.86
N ALA A 252 26.09 -6.54 10.90
CA ALA A 252 25.51 -7.87 10.98
C ALA A 252 24.61 -8.06 12.21
N THR A 253 25.00 -7.51 13.37
CA THR A 253 24.19 -7.53 14.59
C THR A 253 22.87 -6.79 14.41
N LYS A 254 22.87 -5.64 13.71
CA LYS A 254 21.63 -4.91 13.41
C LYS A 254 20.68 -5.73 12.53
N PHE A 255 21.20 -6.42 11.50
CA PHE A 255 20.38 -7.33 10.68
C PHE A 255 19.86 -8.53 11.50
N ASN A 256 20.67 -9.09 12.39
CA ASN A 256 20.24 -10.17 13.28
C ASN A 256 19.05 -9.76 14.18
N SER A 257 19.00 -8.51 14.63
CA SER A 257 17.86 -8.00 15.40
C SER A 257 16.53 -8.03 14.64
N LEU A 258 16.54 -8.02 13.29
CA LEU A 258 15.31 -8.20 12.50
C LEU A 258 14.74 -9.62 12.68
N LEU A 259 15.59 -10.64 12.63
CA LEU A 259 15.17 -12.04 12.84
C LEU A 259 14.73 -12.31 14.29
N ALA A 260 15.35 -11.62 15.24
CA ALA A 260 15.00 -11.74 16.66
C ALA A 260 13.70 -11.00 17.04
N SER A 261 13.17 -10.14 16.16
CA SER A 261 11.96 -9.38 16.43
C SER A 261 10.70 -10.24 16.23
N PRO A 262 9.79 -10.31 17.21
CA PRO A 262 8.55 -11.09 17.12
C PRO A 262 7.67 -10.74 15.91
N SER A 263 7.72 -9.50 15.43
CA SER A 263 6.92 -9.03 14.29
C SER A 263 7.38 -9.59 12.93
N PHE A 264 8.56 -10.21 12.87
CA PHE A 264 9.12 -10.82 11.66
C PHE A 264 9.21 -12.35 11.73
N SER A 265 8.92 -12.94 12.90
CA SER A 265 8.96 -14.39 13.13
C SER A 265 7.58 -15.04 13.23
N LEU A 266 6.50 -14.24 13.18
CA LEU A 266 5.08 -14.64 13.17
C LEU A 266 4.47 -14.38 11.79
#